data_AF-A0A7C4S739-F1
#
_entry.id   AF-A0A7C4S739-F1
#
_cell.length_a   1.000
_cell.length_b   1.000
_cell.length_c   1.000
_cell.angle_alpha   90.00
_cell.angle_beta   90.00
_cell.angle_gamma   90.00
#
_symmetry.space_group_name_H-M   'P 1'
#
loop_
_entity.id
_entity.type
_entity.pdbx_description
1 polymer ?
#
loop_
_entity_poly.entity_id
_entity_poly.type
_entity_poly.pdbx_seq_one_letter_code
_entity_poly.pdbx_strand_id
1 'polypeptide(L)'
;MASKGIPEEVKEVAKFLGFFTEARIYGPVDKLAKPFIYNDVVSALNDALRQAKVLIESAREENVGGRTLKIVEASRGRELKAPYIPKSEDLEKFLELCSEDLKYAREAALLSFTYAYFYRVASTKEGGEL
;
A
#
# COMPACT_ATOMS: atom_id res chain seq x y z
N MET A 1 11.34 24.04 -18.94
CA MET A 1 11.03 23.68 -17.54
C MET A 1 11.01 22.16 -17.46
N ALA A 2 11.99 21.53 -16.81
CA ALA A 2 12.00 20.07 -16.69
C ALA A 2 10.77 19.64 -15.88
N SER A 3 9.94 18.75 -16.42
CA SER A 3 8.95 18.04 -15.60
C SER A 3 9.74 17.23 -14.58
N LYS A 4 9.87 17.73 -13.34
CA LYS A 4 10.39 16.92 -12.25
C LYS A 4 9.44 15.73 -12.13
N GLY A 5 9.95 14.53 -12.39
CA GLY A 5 9.17 13.30 -12.24
C GLY A 5 8.66 13.15 -10.81
N ILE A 6 7.71 12.24 -10.61
CA ILE A 6 7.15 11.96 -9.29
C ILE A 6 8.31 11.52 -8.35
N PRO A 7 8.47 12.15 -7.17
CA PRO A 7 9.51 11.78 -6.20
C PRO A 7 9.45 10.29 -5.83
N GLU A 8 10.59 9.69 -5.51
CA GLU A 8 10.62 8.25 -5.22
C GLU A 8 9.86 7.91 -3.95
N GLU A 9 9.88 8.80 -2.97
CA GLU A 9 9.19 8.70 -1.69
C GLU A 9 7.66 8.63 -1.88
N VAL A 10 7.13 9.38 -2.86
CA VAL A 10 5.74 9.30 -3.27
C VAL A 10 5.42 7.94 -3.87
N LYS A 11 6.34 7.36 -4.66
CA LYS A 11 6.17 6.01 -5.22
C LYS A 11 6.26 4.93 -4.15
N GLU A 12 7.15 5.05 -3.18
CA GLU A 12 7.26 4.09 -2.07
C GLU A 12 5.99 4.06 -1.22
N VAL A 13 5.44 5.24 -0.88
CA VAL A 13 4.13 5.31 -0.21
C VAL A 13 3.02 4.78 -1.10
N ALA A 14 3.04 5.05 -2.41
CA ALA A 14 2.07 4.47 -3.34
C ALA A 14 2.15 2.94 -3.41
N LYS A 15 3.34 2.35 -3.43
CA LYS A 15 3.55 0.88 -3.39
C LYS A 15 2.97 0.30 -2.11
N PHE A 16 3.19 0.95 -0.97
CA PHE A 16 2.56 0.58 0.30
C PHE A 16 1.03 0.64 0.24
N LEU A 17 0.48 1.77 -0.21
CA LEU A 17 -0.97 1.96 -0.35
C LEU A 17 -1.60 0.98 -1.34
N GLY A 18 -0.83 0.48 -2.31
CA GLY A 18 -1.29 -0.52 -3.29
C GLY A 18 -1.89 -1.76 -2.64
N PHE A 19 -1.43 -2.14 -1.44
CA PHE A 19 -2.03 -3.26 -0.70
C PHE A 19 -3.50 -2.96 -0.37
N PHE A 20 -3.77 -1.78 0.21
CA PHE A 20 -5.11 -1.37 0.60
C PHE A 20 -6.05 -1.29 -0.60
N THR A 21 -5.52 -0.83 -1.74
CA THR A 21 -6.25 -0.79 -3.01
C THR A 21 -6.62 -2.17 -3.51
N GLU A 22 -5.69 -3.14 -3.49
CA GLU A 22 -5.95 -4.52 -3.90
C GLU A 22 -6.88 -5.27 -2.92
N ALA A 23 -6.73 -4.99 -1.63
CA ALA A 23 -7.58 -5.49 -0.54
C ALA A 23 -8.98 -4.84 -0.50
N ARG A 24 -9.19 -3.79 -1.31
CA ARG A 24 -10.42 -2.97 -1.37
C ARG A 24 -10.75 -2.29 -0.04
N ILE A 25 -9.73 -1.93 0.72
CA ILE A 25 -9.81 -1.17 1.96
C ILE A 25 -9.49 0.29 1.62
N TYR A 26 -10.45 1.00 1.03
CA TYR A 26 -10.19 2.32 0.45
C TYR A 26 -10.04 3.46 1.47
N GLY A 27 -10.40 3.26 2.73
CA GLY A 27 -10.37 4.31 3.77
C GLY A 27 -9.05 5.11 3.82
N PRO A 28 -7.87 4.46 3.92
CA PRO A 28 -6.59 5.17 3.89
C PRO A 28 -6.30 5.88 2.57
N VAL A 29 -6.66 5.25 1.45
CA VAL A 29 -6.41 5.78 0.09
C VAL A 29 -7.26 7.03 -0.17
N ASP A 30 -8.54 6.99 0.18
CA ASP A 30 -9.48 8.09 -0.02
C ASP A 30 -9.13 9.32 0.82
N LYS A 31 -8.69 9.10 2.08
CA LYS A 31 -8.21 10.18 2.94
C LYS A 31 -6.99 10.89 2.33
N LEU A 32 -6.05 10.15 1.74
CA LEU A 32 -4.87 10.70 1.08
C LEU A 32 -5.15 11.27 -0.33
N ALA A 33 -6.21 10.82 -0.99
CA ALA A 33 -6.65 11.39 -2.27
C ALA A 33 -7.27 12.79 -2.10
N LYS A 34 -7.82 13.10 -0.92
CA LYS A 34 -8.52 14.36 -0.63
C LYS A 34 -8.16 14.99 0.73
N PRO A 35 -6.86 15.18 1.05
CA PRO A 35 -6.46 15.86 2.27
C PRO A 35 -6.82 17.34 2.18
N PHE A 36 -7.32 17.90 3.29
CA PHE A 36 -7.57 19.33 3.44
C PHE A 36 -6.36 20.02 4.07
N ILE A 37 -5.72 19.36 5.03
CA ILE A 37 -4.52 19.85 5.73
C ILE A 37 -3.46 18.74 5.88
N TYR A 38 -2.22 19.13 6.16
CA TYR A 38 -1.11 18.21 6.39
C TYR A 38 -1.41 17.17 7.50
N ASN A 39 -2.11 17.56 8.57
CA ASN A 39 -2.47 16.63 9.65
C ASN A 39 -3.38 15.48 9.17
N ASP A 40 -4.18 15.68 8.13
CA ASP A 40 -4.99 14.62 7.53
C ASP A 40 -4.09 13.55 6.91
N VAL A 41 -2.99 13.97 6.28
CA VAL A 41 -1.97 13.08 5.68
C VAL A 41 -1.29 12.26 6.78
N VAL A 42 -0.80 12.92 7.82
CA VAL A 42 -0.14 12.27 8.96
C VAL A 42 -1.07 11.24 9.61
N SER A 43 -2.32 11.63 9.88
CA SER A 43 -3.32 10.75 10.50
C SER A 43 -3.63 9.55 9.61
N ALA A 44 -3.86 9.77 8.31
CA ALA A 44 -4.17 8.70 7.37
C ALA A 44 -3.01 7.71 7.20
N LEU A 45 -1.77 8.21 7.13
CA LEU A 45 -0.58 7.37 7.01
C LEU A 45 -0.34 6.54 8.27
N ASN A 46 -0.49 7.12 9.46
CA ASN A 46 -0.39 6.39 10.72
C ASN A 46 -1.48 5.32 10.86
N ASP A 47 -2.71 5.63 10.48
CA ASP A 47 -3.81 4.66 10.45
C ASP A 47 -3.51 3.49 9.49
N ALA A 48 -2.93 3.77 8.32
CA ALA A 48 -2.52 2.76 7.36
C ALA A 48 -1.40 1.88 7.91
N LEU A 49 -0.34 2.48 8.46
CA LEU A 49 0.79 1.75 9.06
C LEU A 49 0.34 0.84 10.19
N ARG A 50 -0.56 1.32 11.06
CA ARG A 50 -1.14 0.52 12.14
C ARG A 50 -1.91 -0.70 11.60
N GLN A 51 -2.76 -0.50 10.61
CA GLN A 51 -3.51 -1.61 9.98
C GLN A 51 -2.57 -2.62 9.32
N ALA A 52 -1.54 -2.14 8.62
CA ALA A 52 -0.57 -3.00 7.95
C ALA A 52 0.22 -3.87 8.95
N LYS A 53 0.61 -3.33 10.11
CA LYS A 53 1.28 -4.11 11.16
C LYS A 53 0.41 -5.27 11.65
N VAL A 54 -0.87 -5.02 11.95
CA VAL A 54 -1.82 -6.07 12.38
C VAL A 54 -1.96 -7.17 11.33
N LEU A 55 -2.00 -6.78 10.04
CA LEU A 55 -2.07 -7.74 8.93
C LEU A 55 -0.79 -8.57 8.80
N ILE A 56 0.38 -7.95 8.95
CA ILE A 56 1.67 -8.66 8.88
C ILE A 56 1.82 -9.65 10.04
N GLU A 57 1.38 -9.27 11.24
CA GLU A 57 1.42 -10.13 12.44
C GLU A 57 0.50 -11.35 12.33
N SER A 58 -0.62 -11.21 11.60
CA SER A 58 -1.56 -12.31 11.33
C SER A 58 -1.27 -13.07 10.03
N ALA A 59 -0.22 -12.69 9.30
CA ALA A 59 0.11 -13.32 8.03
C ALA A 59 0.60 -14.76 8.24
N ARG A 60 0.10 -15.68 7.41
CA ARG A 60 0.64 -17.03 7.33
C ARG A 60 1.80 -17.07 6.35
N GLU A 61 2.73 -17.99 6.56
CA GLU A 61 3.83 -18.22 5.62
C GLU A 61 3.48 -19.33 4.64
N GLU A 62 3.74 -19.10 3.35
CA GLU A 62 3.44 -20.04 2.27
C GLU A 62 4.63 -20.13 1.32
N ASN A 63 5.04 -21.34 0.97
CA ASN A 63 6.14 -21.58 0.04
C ASN A 63 5.61 -21.62 -1.40
N VAL A 64 5.88 -20.55 -2.17
CA VAL A 64 5.47 -20.43 -3.57
C VAL A 64 6.73 -20.35 -4.43
N GLY A 65 6.92 -21.35 -5.31
CA GLY A 65 8.07 -21.37 -6.23
C GLY A 65 9.44 -21.33 -5.55
N GLY A 66 9.57 -22.00 -4.39
CA GLY A 66 10.81 -22.03 -3.61
C GLY A 66 11.09 -20.76 -2.79
N ARG A 67 10.12 -19.84 -2.68
CA ARG A 67 10.22 -18.64 -1.84
C ARG A 67 9.11 -18.64 -0.78
N THR A 68 9.48 -18.36 0.46
CA THR A 68 8.52 -18.13 1.55
C THR A 68 7.90 -16.75 1.38
N LEU A 69 6.60 -16.69 1.18
CA LEU A 69 5.81 -15.46 1.12
C LEU A 69 4.92 -15.37 2.36
N LYS A 70 4.76 -14.15 2.89
CA LYS A 70 3.73 -13.87 3.89
C LYS A 70 2.42 -13.54 3.18
N ILE A 71 1.38 -14.32 3.47
CA ILE A 71 0.05 -14.22 2.87
C ILE A 71 -0.94 -13.79 3.94
N VAL A 72 -1.81 -12.85 3.60
CA VAL A 72 -2.91 -12.39 4.44
C VAL A 72 -4.23 -12.68 3.74
N GLU A 73 -5.24 -13.00 4.54
CA GLU A 73 -6.61 -13.09 4.06
C GLU A 73 -7.25 -11.70 4.10
N ALA A 74 -7.49 -11.14 2.93
CA ALA A 74 -8.24 -9.91 2.76
C ALA A 74 -9.74 -10.19 2.72
N SER A 75 -10.53 -9.12 2.66
CA SER A 75 -11.99 -9.21 2.61
C SER A 75 -12.49 -10.18 1.54
N ARG A 76 -13.54 -10.94 1.87
CA ARG A 76 -14.20 -11.93 0.99
C ARG A 76 -13.32 -13.15 0.64
N GLY A 77 -12.43 -13.58 1.54
CA GLY A 77 -11.64 -14.79 1.38
C GLY A 77 -10.57 -14.69 0.28
N ARG A 78 -10.16 -13.46 -0.08
CA ARG A 78 -9.12 -13.23 -1.08
C ARG A 78 -7.76 -13.26 -0.42
N GLU A 79 -6.86 -14.03 -0.97
CA GLU A 79 -5.49 -14.12 -0.46
C GLU A 79 -4.59 -13.13 -1.18
N LEU A 80 -3.87 -12.34 -0.39
CA LEU A 80 -2.95 -11.32 -0.88
C LEU A 80 -1.59 -11.50 -0.21
N LYS A 81 -0.53 -11.06 -0.89
CA LYS A 81 0.76 -10.87 -0.21
C LYS A 81 0.59 -9.84 0.90
N ALA A 82 1.24 -10.07 2.03
CA ALA A 82 1.26 -9.12 3.13
C ALA A 82 1.76 -7.74 2.67
N PRO A 83 1.26 -6.63 3.27
CA PRO A 83 1.67 -5.29 2.89
C PRO A 83 3.18 -5.08 3.09
N TYR A 84 3.80 -4.35 2.16
CA TYR A 84 5.16 -3.85 2.32
C TYR A 84 5.15 -2.60 3.21
N ILE A 85 6.11 -2.45 4.13
CA ILE A 85 6.27 -1.22 4.93
C ILE A 85 7.45 -0.41 4.36
N PRO A 86 7.23 0.85 3.90
CA PRO A 86 8.31 1.72 3.47
C PRO A 86 9.32 1.98 4.59
N LYS A 87 10.55 2.35 4.24
CA LYS A 87 11.56 2.71 5.25
C LYS A 87 11.16 4.01 5.95
N SER A 88 11.61 4.19 7.19
CA SER A 88 11.35 5.42 7.96
C SER A 88 11.78 6.68 7.19
N GLU A 89 12.96 6.63 6.57
CA GLU A 89 13.49 7.76 5.79
C GLU A 89 12.58 8.14 4.60
N ASP A 90 12.02 7.16 3.89
CA ASP A 90 11.10 7.41 2.77
C ASP A 90 9.77 8.01 3.27
N LEU A 91 9.29 7.57 4.44
CA LEU A 91 8.08 8.10 5.07
C LEU A 91 8.29 9.53 5.57
N GLU A 92 9.42 9.82 6.22
CA GLU A 92 9.78 11.14 6.72
C GLU A 92 9.86 12.16 5.57
N LYS A 93 10.60 11.84 4.51
CA LYS A 93 10.71 12.68 3.32
C LYS A 93 9.37 12.85 2.59
N PHE A 94 8.55 11.80 2.53
CA PHE A 94 7.19 11.91 1.98
C PHE A 94 6.34 12.91 2.77
N LEU A 95 6.42 12.89 4.10
CA LEU A 95 5.72 13.82 4.97
C LEU A 95 6.25 15.25 4.79
N GLU A 96 7.57 15.44 4.67
CA GLU A 96 8.17 16.74 4.35
C GLU A 96 7.60 17.29 3.04
N LEU A 97 7.60 16.49 1.97
CA LEU A 97 6.99 16.85 0.68
C LEU A 97 5.52 17.26 0.84
N CYS A 98 4.73 16.49 1.59
CA CYS A 98 3.32 16.78 1.82
C CYS A 98 3.09 18.03 2.68
N SER A 99 4.05 18.40 3.53
CA SER A 99 3.99 19.64 4.32
C SER A 99 4.14 20.88 3.43
N GLU A 100 4.87 20.75 2.32
CA GLU A 100 5.05 21.80 1.31
C GLU A 100 3.89 21.83 0.31
N ASP A 101 3.44 20.65 -0.17
CA ASP A 101 2.38 20.53 -1.17
C ASP A 101 1.60 19.22 -1.03
N LEU A 102 0.32 19.34 -0.66
CA LEU A 102 -0.58 18.19 -0.51
C LEU A 102 -0.82 17.40 -1.80
N LYS A 103 -0.41 17.91 -2.98
CA LYS A 103 -0.51 17.14 -4.24
C LYS A 103 0.22 15.79 -4.14
N TYR A 104 1.31 15.70 -3.40
CA TYR A 104 2.11 14.47 -3.31
C TYR A 104 1.34 13.34 -2.62
N ALA A 105 0.48 13.66 -1.64
CA ALA A 105 -0.43 12.69 -1.05
C ALA A 105 -1.47 12.19 -2.08
N ARG A 106 -2.00 13.10 -2.90
CA ARG A 106 -2.97 12.76 -3.97
C ARG A 106 -2.33 11.90 -5.06
N GLU A 107 -1.10 12.22 -5.43
CA GLU A 107 -0.30 11.44 -6.39
C GLU A 107 -0.01 10.04 -5.84
N ALA A 108 0.39 9.90 -4.58
CA ALA A 108 0.60 8.60 -3.95
C ALA A 108 -0.69 7.76 -3.93
N ALA A 109 -1.82 8.36 -3.57
CA ALA A 109 -3.11 7.70 -3.56
C ALA A 109 -3.52 7.23 -4.97
N LEU A 110 -3.34 8.07 -6.00
CA LEU A 110 -3.64 7.72 -7.39
C LEU A 110 -2.72 6.60 -7.90
N LEU A 111 -1.41 6.70 -7.66
CA LEU A 111 -0.43 5.70 -8.08
C LEU A 111 -0.64 4.34 -7.40
N SER A 112 -1.24 4.31 -6.21
CA SER A 112 -1.51 3.06 -5.49
C SER A 112 -2.32 2.05 -6.31
N PHE A 113 -3.23 2.52 -7.17
CA PHE A 113 -4.00 1.67 -8.08
C PHE A 113 -3.12 0.99 -9.12
N THR A 114 -2.06 1.66 -9.55
CA THR A 114 -1.07 1.07 -10.46
C THR A 114 -0.24 0.03 -9.74
N TYR A 115 0.08 0.20 -8.46
CA TYR A 115 0.90 -0.77 -7.71
C TYR A 115 0.10 -1.91 -7.06
N ALA A 116 -1.24 -1.84 -7.06
CA ALA A 116 -2.11 -2.84 -6.45
C ALA A 116 -1.83 -4.29 -6.92
N TYR A 117 -1.51 -4.47 -8.19
CA TYR A 117 -1.26 -5.81 -8.75
C TYR A 117 -0.08 -6.55 -8.10
N PHE A 118 0.87 -5.85 -7.47
CA PHE A 118 2.01 -6.47 -6.80
C PHE A 118 1.60 -7.42 -5.67
N TYR A 119 0.44 -7.16 -5.06
CA TYR A 119 -0.06 -7.92 -3.91
C TYR A 119 -0.88 -9.14 -4.29
N ARG A 120 -1.13 -9.38 -5.59
CA ARG A 120 -1.84 -10.57 -6.03
C ARG A 120 -0.99 -11.82 -5.83
N VAL A 121 -1.61 -12.87 -5.32
CA VAL A 121 -1.06 -14.23 -5.32
C VAL A 121 -1.48 -14.88 -6.64
N ALA A 122 -0.56 -15.57 -7.31
CA ALA A 122 -0.92 -16.38 -8.46
C ALA A 122 -1.84 -17.51 -7.97
N SER A 123 -3.06 -17.60 -8.51
CA SER A 123 -3.99 -18.65 -8.12
C SER A 123 -3.50 -20.01 -8.61
N THR A 124 -2.82 -20.77 -7.77
CA THR A 124 -2.74 -22.23 -7.90
C THR A 124 -4.04 -22.83 -7.41
N LYS A 125 -5.10 -22.70 -8.23
CA LYS A 125 -6.25 -23.62 -8.17
C LYS A 125 -6.23 -24.49 -9.41
N GLU A 126 -5.23 -25.37 -9.50
CA GLU A 126 -5.41 -26.64 -10.19
C GLU A 126 -6.00 -27.61 -9.16
N GLY A 127 -7.25 -27.99 -9.36
CA GLY A 127 -8.00 -28.82 -8.42
C GLY A 127 -9.51 -28.62 -8.56
N GLY A 128 -10.00 -28.47 -9.79
CA GLY A 128 -11.39 -28.76 -10.10
C GLY A 128 -11.48 -30.24 -10.39
N GLU A 129 -11.92 -31.03 -9.42
CA GLU A 129 -12.42 -32.38 -9.69
C GLU A 129 -13.72 -32.23 -10.52
N LEU A 130 -13.72 -32.85 -11.69
CA LEU A 130 -14.90 -33.12 -12.52
C LEU A 130 -15.67 -34.32 -11.96
#